data_AF-A0A847ZDW5-F1
#
_entry.id   AF-A0A847ZDW5-F1
#
_cell.length_a   1.000
_cell.length_b   1.000
_cell.length_c   1.000
_cell.angle_alpha   90.00
_cell.angle_beta   90.00
_cell.angle_gamma   90.00
#
_symmetry.space_group_name_H-M   'P 1'
#
loop_
_entity.id
_entity.type
_entity.pdbx_description
1 polymer ?
#
loop_
_entity_poly.entity_id
_entity_poly.type
_entity_poly.pdbx_seq_one_letter_code
_entity_poly.pdbx_strand_id
1 'polypeptide(L)'
;MKQCPFCQEEIQDTAIKCRYCGEWLNKQEQSFSNREASNEENAIPPQPPLAKHTAAITPLTREEEQTIRYSGFWKRVAAWLIDQIIGLLGMLPIVFILGRLLIPTTGDVRYNEAQWNGLIWAVGIIFTWIYYALMESSSYQCTVGKKILGIKVTDMNGDRIGFGKATGRHFGKFISGIMLFAGFIMVAFTQKKQGLHDIMAGCLVVNRVPETSASEAAEEEKERRKLDHQVSMTELQRLSDKYDDYKDTIISEVKKTLKTKEELQILESQSRLPYAELIKLGSPGQLTDQGLAVYEILIKEINKAFLKKFSFV
;
A
#
# COMPACT_ATOMS: atom_id res chain seq x y z
N MET A 1 17.57 -24.90 -7.40
CA MET A 1 17.68 -23.84 -6.39
C MET A 1 16.57 -22.85 -6.70
N LYS A 2 15.79 -22.43 -5.70
CA LYS A 2 14.66 -21.52 -5.85
C LYS A 2 14.91 -20.26 -5.03
N GLN A 3 14.32 -19.15 -5.42
CA GLN A 3 14.35 -17.96 -4.57
C GLN A 3 13.29 -18.07 -3.47
N CYS A 4 13.66 -17.66 -2.27
CA CYS A 4 12.70 -17.54 -1.19
C CYS A 4 11.68 -16.44 -1.54
N PRO A 5 10.36 -16.71 -1.57
CA PRO A 5 9.35 -15.70 -1.89
C PRO A 5 9.29 -14.55 -0.87
N PHE A 6 9.90 -14.73 0.31
CA PHE A 6 9.90 -13.75 1.39
C PHE A 6 11.16 -12.87 1.43
N CYS A 7 12.34 -13.42 1.15
CA CYS A 7 13.61 -12.67 1.25
C CYS A 7 14.48 -12.70 -0.01
N GLN A 8 14.03 -13.35 -1.08
CA GLN A 8 14.67 -13.43 -2.40
C GLN A 8 16.06 -14.05 -2.45
N GLU A 9 16.62 -14.40 -1.29
CA GLU A 9 17.83 -15.22 -1.19
C GLU A 9 17.63 -16.61 -1.81
N GLU A 10 18.72 -17.12 -2.40
CA GLU A 10 18.75 -18.41 -3.06
C GLU A 10 18.76 -19.55 -2.04
N ILE A 11 17.77 -20.44 -2.15
CA ILE A 11 17.56 -21.55 -1.23
C ILE A 11 17.39 -22.87 -2.00
N GLN A 12 17.56 -23.98 -1.28
CA GLN A 12 17.34 -25.31 -1.85
C GLN A 12 15.86 -25.49 -2.24
N ASP A 13 15.60 -26.22 -3.33
CA ASP A 13 14.24 -26.43 -3.84
C ASP A 13 13.36 -27.20 -2.84
N THR A 14 13.98 -28.10 -2.07
CA THR A 14 13.37 -28.91 -1.01
C THR A 14 13.22 -28.19 0.33
N ALA A 15 13.67 -26.93 0.43
CA ALA A 15 13.57 -26.17 1.67
C ALA A 15 12.09 -25.98 2.06
N ILE A 16 11.75 -26.45 3.27
CA ILE A 16 10.43 -26.25 3.91
C ILE A 16 10.43 -24.93 4.70
N LYS A 17 11.61 -24.44 5.10
CA LYS A 17 11.81 -23.20 5.83
C LYS A 17 13.05 -22.49 5.32
N CYS A 18 12.96 -21.18 5.08
CA CYS A 18 14.08 -20.38 4.60
C CYS A 18 15.12 -20.16 5.71
N ARG A 19 16.39 -20.48 5.45
CA ARG A 19 17.48 -20.30 6.41
C ARG A 19 17.83 -18.83 6.71
N TYR A 20 17.52 -17.93 5.77
CA TYR A 20 17.87 -16.51 5.86
C TYR A 20 16.82 -15.70 6.61
N CYS A 21 15.54 -15.83 6.23
CA CYS A 21 14.45 -15.07 6.85
C CYS A 21 13.64 -15.86 7.89
N GLY A 22 13.84 -17.18 7.97
CA GLY A 22 13.16 -18.06 8.92
C GLY A 22 11.71 -18.39 8.55
N GLU A 23 11.25 -18.02 7.35
CA GLU A 23 9.85 -18.19 6.95
C GLU A 23 9.57 -19.58 6.39
N TRP A 24 8.40 -20.16 6.72
CA TRP A 24 7.97 -21.46 6.22
C TRP A 24 7.45 -21.31 4.78
N LEU A 25 7.85 -22.22 3.90
CA LEU A 25 7.62 -22.13 2.46
C LEU A 25 6.40 -22.95 2.00
N ASN A 26 5.75 -23.66 2.93
CA ASN A 26 4.57 -24.48 2.67
C ASN A 26 3.32 -23.85 3.32
N LYS A 27 2.48 -23.19 2.52
CA LYS A 27 0.99 -23.25 2.55
C LYS A 27 0.36 -22.14 1.70
N GLN A 28 -0.26 -22.52 0.59
CA GLN A 28 -1.25 -21.72 -0.14
C GLN A 28 -2.70 -21.95 0.35
N GLU A 29 -2.92 -22.59 1.50
CA GLU A 29 -4.27 -23.03 1.96
C GLU A 29 -4.77 -22.36 3.27
N GLN A 30 -4.38 -21.11 3.58
CA GLN A 30 -4.87 -20.43 4.79
C GLN A 30 -5.79 -19.22 4.54
N SER A 31 -6.33 -19.06 3.33
CA SER A 31 -7.27 -17.98 3.01
C SER A 31 -8.77 -18.34 3.09
N PHE A 32 -9.16 -19.59 3.40
CA PHE A 32 -10.58 -19.97 3.50
C PHE A 32 -10.84 -20.88 4.70
N SER A 33 -11.22 -20.32 5.85
CA SER A 33 -11.95 -21.09 6.90
C SER A 33 -12.60 -20.27 8.02
N ASN A 34 -12.47 -18.94 8.08
CA ASN A 34 -13.09 -18.17 9.16
C ASN A 34 -14.25 -17.28 8.70
N ARG A 35 -15.27 -17.86 8.06
CA ARG A 35 -16.66 -17.34 8.02
C ARG A 35 -17.62 -18.49 7.68
N GLU A 36 -18.09 -19.24 8.69
CA GLU A 36 -19.39 -19.93 8.65
C GLU A 36 -19.66 -20.60 10.00
N ALA A 37 -20.49 -19.94 10.82
CA ALA A 37 -21.26 -20.56 11.90
C ALA A 37 -22.37 -19.59 12.36
N SER A 38 -23.52 -19.62 11.68
CA SER A 38 -24.84 -19.37 12.27
C SER A 38 -25.95 -19.77 11.28
N ASN A 39 -26.44 -20.99 11.49
CA ASN A 39 -27.82 -21.49 11.43
C ASN A 39 -28.79 -21.17 10.28
N GLU A 40 -29.34 -22.30 9.81
CA GLU A 40 -30.75 -22.58 9.45
C GLU A 40 -31.30 -22.20 8.06
N GLU A 41 -31.34 -23.25 7.23
CA GLU A 41 -32.58 -23.84 6.69
C GLU A 41 -33.54 -22.91 5.91
N ASN A 42 -33.51 -22.99 4.58
CA ASN A 42 -34.72 -23.22 3.76
C ASN A 42 -34.41 -23.45 2.28
N ALA A 43 -35.27 -24.27 1.67
CA ALA A 43 -35.10 -24.96 0.40
C ALA A 43 -35.00 -24.08 -0.86
N ILE A 44 -34.28 -24.60 -1.86
CA ILE A 44 -34.22 -24.13 -3.24
C ILE A 44 -35.46 -24.62 -4.02
N PRO A 45 -36.16 -23.77 -4.79
CA PRO A 45 -36.91 -24.21 -5.96
C PRO A 45 -36.22 -23.79 -7.29
N PRO A 46 -36.48 -24.49 -8.42
CA PRO A 46 -35.62 -24.46 -9.61
C PRO A 46 -35.96 -23.37 -10.66
N GLN A 47 -34.89 -22.74 -11.17
CA GLN A 47 -34.54 -22.13 -12.50
C GLN A 47 -35.58 -21.39 -13.37
N PRO A 48 -35.15 -20.38 -14.16
CA PRO A 48 -34.90 -20.61 -15.62
C PRO A 48 -33.67 -19.87 -16.21
N PRO A 49 -33.26 -20.14 -17.48
CA PRO A 49 -31.89 -19.99 -17.96
C PRO A 49 -31.54 -18.63 -18.62
N LEU A 50 -30.28 -18.25 -18.41
CA LEU A 50 -29.33 -17.54 -19.30
C LEU A 50 -29.85 -16.34 -20.12
N ALA A 51 -29.55 -15.12 -19.64
CA ALA A 51 -29.42 -13.94 -20.49
C ALA A 51 -27.96 -13.45 -20.48
N LYS A 52 -27.32 -13.55 -21.65
CA LYS A 52 -26.02 -12.93 -21.96
C LYS A 52 -26.18 -11.42 -21.88
N HIS A 53 -25.47 -10.75 -20.97
CA HIS A 53 -25.12 -9.35 -21.13
C HIS A 53 -23.62 -9.15 -20.96
N THR A 54 -23.00 -8.99 -22.11
CA THR A 54 -21.70 -8.37 -22.33
C THR A 54 -21.67 -6.96 -21.76
N ALA A 55 -20.47 -6.55 -21.32
CA ALA A 55 -20.00 -5.18 -21.12
C ALA A 55 -20.34 -4.48 -19.79
N ALA A 56 -19.39 -4.58 -18.86
CA ALA A 56 -18.71 -3.40 -18.33
C ALA A 56 -17.31 -3.84 -17.82
N ILE A 57 -16.27 -3.51 -18.58
CA ILE A 57 -14.89 -3.57 -18.08
C ILE A 57 -14.76 -2.37 -17.14
N THR A 58 -15.13 -2.55 -15.88
CA THR A 58 -14.64 -1.68 -14.82
C THR A 58 -13.16 -1.98 -14.68
N PRO A 59 -12.24 -1.01 -14.81
CA PRO A 59 -10.84 -1.27 -14.51
C PRO A 59 -10.79 -1.63 -13.02
N LEU A 60 -10.42 -2.89 -12.73
CA LEU A 60 -10.07 -3.35 -11.40
C LEU A 60 -8.95 -2.41 -10.91
N THR A 61 -9.29 -1.44 -10.08
CA THR A 61 -8.33 -0.82 -9.18
C THR A 61 -7.82 -1.96 -8.34
N ARG A 62 -6.69 -2.53 -8.76
CA ARG A 62 -5.93 -3.51 -8.01
C ARG A 62 -5.52 -2.79 -6.74
N GLU A 63 -6.29 -2.95 -5.67
CA GLU A 63 -5.86 -2.56 -4.33
C GLU A 63 -4.52 -3.27 -4.11
N GLU A 64 -3.43 -2.51 -4.17
CA GLU A 64 -2.11 -3.03 -3.81
C GLU A 64 -2.19 -3.47 -2.36
N GLU A 65 -2.34 -4.77 -2.14
CA GLU A 65 -2.17 -5.39 -0.84
C GLU A 65 -0.72 -5.12 -0.40
N GLN A 66 -0.50 -4.03 0.34
CA GLN A 66 0.79 -3.66 0.89
C GLN A 66 1.27 -4.83 1.75
N THR A 67 2.25 -5.58 1.25
CA THR A 67 2.81 -6.72 1.98
C THR A 67 3.54 -6.21 3.23
N ILE A 68 2.85 -6.24 4.37
CA ILE A 68 3.42 -5.81 5.65
C ILE A 68 4.57 -6.75 6.03
N ARG A 69 5.81 -6.28 5.86
CA ARG A 69 7.01 -7.06 6.19
C ARG A 69 7.38 -6.93 7.66
N TYR A 70 6.97 -7.89 8.48
CA TYR A 70 7.29 -7.92 9.91
C TYR A 70 8.80 -7.97 10.21
N SER A 71 9.23 -7.27 11.26
CA SER A 71 10.61 -7.24 11.72
C SER A 71 10.95 -8.45 12.58
N GLY A 72 12.08 -9.09 12.29
CA GLY A 72 12.59 -10.25 13.01
C GLY A 72 13.06 -9.95 14.43
N PHE A 73 13.17 -11.00 15.24
CA PHE A 73 13.59 -10.93 16.64
C PHE A 73 14.94 -10.21 16.83
N TRP A 74 15.98 -10.62 16.11
CA TRP A 74 17.34 -10.08 16.27
C TRP A 74 17.47 -8.60 15.95
N LYS A 75 16.72 -8.07 14.97
CA LYS A 75 16.69 -6.62 14.69
C LYS A 75 16.12 -5.84 15.87
N ARG A 76 15.13 -6.39 16.57
CA ARG A 76 14.55 -5.77 17.77
C ARG A 76 15.52 -5.83 18.95
N VAL A 77 16.25 -6.94 19.12
CA VAL A 77 17.31 -7.06 20.14
C VAL A 77 18.44 -6.07 19.87
N ALA A 78 18.94 -6.01 18.64
CA ALA A 78 19.96 -5.04 18.26
C ALA A 78 19.48 -3.59 18.43
N ALA A 79 18.23 -3.28 18.07
CA ALA A 79 17.65 -1.95 18.30
C ALA A 79 17.64 -1.61 19.79
N TRP A 80 17.23 -2.56 20.63
CA TRP A 80 17.20 -2.39 22.08
C TRP A 80 18.60 -2.14 22.65
N LEU A 81 19.63 -2.87 22.20
CA LEU A 81 21.02 -2.65 22.62
C LEU A 81 21.51 -1.25 22.25
N ILE A 82 21.22 -0.78 21.04
CA ILE A 82 21.56 0.58 20.61
C ILE A 82 20.83 1.61 21.48
N ASP A 83 19.53 1.39 21.73
CA ASP A 83 18.73 2.27 22.60
C ASP A 83 19.26 2.28 24.04
N GLN A 84 19.87 1.20 24.55
CA GLN A 84 20.54 1.21 25.86
C GLN A 84 21.74 2.14 25.90
N ILE A 85 22.58 2.13 24.85
CA ILE A 85 23.74 3.02 24.76
C ILE A 85 23.27 4.48 24.69
N ILE A 86 22.24 4.75 23.88
CA ILE A 86 21.67 6.10 23.73
C ILE A 86 21.03 6.57 25.04
N GLY A 87 20.29 5.68 25.71
CA GLY A 87 19.70 5.97 27.01
C GLY A 87 20.75 6.27 28.07
N LEU A 88 21.84 5.50 28.11
CA LEU A 88 22.97 5.74 29.00
C LEU A 88 23.59 7.11 28.75
N LEU A 89 23.93 7.43 27.51
CA LEU A 89 24.50 8.74 27.14
C LEU A 89 23.55 9.90 27.47
N GLY A 90 22.24 9.71 27.28
CA GLY A 90 21.22 10.70 27.64
C GLY A 90 21.06 10.91 29.15
N MET A 91 21.25 9.85 29.95
CA MET A 91 21.13 9.90 31.41
C MET A 91 22.37 10.50 32.10
N LEU A 92 23.58 10.37 31.53
CA LEU A 92 24.81 10.92 32.10
C LEU A 92 24.73 12.43 32.47
N PRO A 93 24.31 13.34 31.59
CA PRO A 93 24.21 14.77 31.95
C PRO A 93 23.14 15.02 33.02
N ILE A 94 22.04 14.26 33.01
CA ILE A 94 20.97 14.39 34.00
C ILE A 94 21.50 14.01 35.39
N VAL A 95 22.17 12.86 35.50
CA VAL A 95 22.78 12.41 36.76
C VAL A 95 23.86 13.38 37.23
N PHE A 96 24.69 13.90 36.31
CA PHE A 96 25.72 14.88 36.64
C PHE A 96 25.13 16.20 37.19
N ILE A 97 24.09 16.74 36.53
CA ILE A 97 23.41 17.97 36.95
C ILE A 97 22.70 17.76 38.29
N LEU A 98 21.96 16.66 38.45
CA LEU A 98 21.28 16.33 39.71
C LEU A 98 22.30 16.15 40.85
N GLY A 99 23.43 15.51 40.57
CA GLY A 99 24.53 15.39 41.53
C GLY A 99 25.05 16.76 41.97
N ARG A 100 25.30 17.67 41.03
CA ARG A 100 25.75 19.04 41.35
C ARG A 100 24.71 19.90 42.06
N LEU A 101 23.43 19.73 41.74
CA LEU A 101 22.35 20.51 42.32
C LEU A 101 21.99 20.07 43.74
N LEU A 102 22.09 18.76 44.01
CA LEU A 102 21.64 18.17 45.26
C LEU A 102 22.76 18.00 46.29
N ILE A 103 24.02 17.90 45.87
CA ILE A 103 25.19 17.85 46.77
C ILE A 103 25.53 19.29 47.21
N PRO A 104 25.36 19.66 48.50
CA PRO A 104 25.73 20.98 48.99
C PRO A 104 27.24 21.21 48.84
N THR A 105 27.64 22.40 48.42
CA THR A 105 29.05 22.81 48.30
C THR A 105 29.79 22.86 49.64
N THR A 106 29.08 22.72 50.75
CA THR A 106 29.61 22.71 52.12
C THR A 106 30.17 21.35 52.56
N GLY A 107 30.08 20.29 51.74
CA GLY A 107 30.69 18.99 52.01
C GLY A 107 29.90 18.07 52.95
N ASP A 108 28.82 18.56 53.57
CA ASP A 108 27.89 17.73 54.36
C ASP A 108 26.91 16.99 53.46
N VAL A 109 27.41 15.97 52.75
CA VAL A 109 26.56 15.00 52.04
C VAL A 109 26.10 13.93 53.02
N ARG A 110 24.99 14.21 53.72
CA ARG A 110 24.24 13.21 54.49
C ARG A 110 23.06 12.65 53.71
N TYR A 111 23.25 12.31 52.43
CA TYR A 111 22.26 11.48 51.74
C TYR A 111 22.52 10.02 52.08
N ASN A 112 21.47 9.34 52.53
CA ASN A 112 21.50 7.89 52.62
C ASN A 112 21.66 7.33 51.20
N GLU A 113 22.61 6.42 50.96
CA GLU A 113 22.82 5.80 49.64
C GLU A 113 21.53 5.23 49.06
N ALA A 114 20.63 4.73 49.92
CA ALA A 114 19.32 4.25 49.51
C ALA A 114 18.43 5.33 48.89
N GLN A 115 18.47 6.57 49.42
CA GLN A 115 17.69 7.69 48.89
C GLN A 115 18.24 8.15 47.53
N TRP A 116 19.56 8.24 47.39
CA TRP A 116 20.21 8.62 46.14
C TRP A 116 19.94 7.59 45.04
N ASN A 117 20.10 6.31 45.35
CA ASN A 117 19.80 5.23 44.42
C ASN A 117 18.32 5.25 44.02
N GLY A 118 17.41 5.38 44.99
CA GLY A 118 15.97 5.47 44.72
C GLY A 118 15.60 6.61 43.77
N LEU A 119 16.21 7.79 43.95
CA LEU A 119 16.01 8.94 43.06
C LEU A 119 16.51 8.66 41.63
N ILE A 120 17.72 8.11 41.48
CA ILE A 120 18.27 7.76 40.16
C ILE A 120 17.37 6.74 39.45
N TRP A 121 16.90 5.70 40.16
CA TRP A 121 15.99 4.71 39.60
C TRP A 121 14.67 5.34 39.15
N ALA A 122 14.07 6.20 39.98
CA ALA A 122 12.82 6.88 39.64
C ALA A 122 12.98 7.77 38.39
N VAL A 123 14.04 8.58 38.33
CA VAL A 123 14.36 9.43 37.17
C VAL A 123 14.61 8.57 35.94
N GLY A 124 15.34 7.46 36.07
CA GLY A 124 15.63 6.54 34.97
C GLY A 124 14.37 5.88 34.39
N ILE A 125 13.43 5.45 35.25
CA ILE A 125 12.14 4.90 34.82
C ILE A 125 11.35 5.96 34.04
N ILE A 126 11.23 7.18 34.57
CA ILE A 126 10.50 8.27 33.93
C ILE A 126 11.14 8.64 32.59
N PHE A 127 12.46 8.82 32.57
CA PHE A 127 13.22 9.14 31.37
C PHE A 127 13.01 8.09 30.28
N THR A 128 13.16 6.81 30.63
CA THR A 128 13.00 5.70 29.68
C THR A 128 11.57 5.61 29.18
N TRP A 129 10.57 5.75 30.06
CA TRP A 129 9.17 5.75 29.64
C TRP A 129 8.87 6.88 28.65
N ILE A 130 9.24 8.12 28.98
CA ILE A 130 9.03 9.29 28.13
C ILE A 130 9.74 9.11 26.78
N TYR A 131 11.00 8.67 26.79
CA TYR A 131 11.78 8.41 25.58
C TYR A 131 11.04 7.44 24.63
N TYR A 132 10.66 6.26 25.11
CA TYR A 132 9.98 5.28 24.27
C TYR A 132 8.58 5.73 23.86
N ALA A 133 7.79 6.28 24.78
CA ALA A 133 6.42 6.66 24.51
C ALA A 133 6.34 7.83 23.51
N LEU A 134 7.18 8.86 23.66
CA LEU A 134 7.23 9.99 22.71
C LEU A 134 7.77 9.56 21.35
N MET A 135 8.88 8.82 21.31
CA MET A 135 9.47 8.43 20.03
C MET A 135 8.60 7.47 19.22
N GLU A 136 8.03 6.44 19.86
CA GLU A 136 7.18 5.47 19.17
C GLU A 136 5.82 6.06 18.77
N SER A 137 5.33 7.11 19.46
CA SER A 137 4.09 7.81 19.09
C SER A 137 4.31 8.98 18.11
N SER A 138 5.55 9.40 17.89
CA SER A 138 5.90 10.47 16.95
C SER A 138 5.70 10.08 15.48
N SER A 139 5.83 11.05 14.57
CA SER A 139 5.86 10.80 13.12
C SER A 139 6.93 9.79 12.70
N TYR A 140 7.99 9.63 13.49
CA TYR A 140 9.02 8.62 13.23
C TYR A 140 8.53 7.19 13.56
N GLN A 141 7.54 7.00 14.43
CA GLN A 141 7.05 5.66 14.81
C GLN A 141 8.13 4.71 15.33
N CYS A 142 9.28 5.22 15.78
CA CYS A 142 10.41 4.39 16.16
C CYS A 142 11.34 5.14 17.11
N THR A 143 12.05 4.38 17.95
CA THR A 143 13.20 4.90 18.71
C THR A 143 14.41 5.09 17.81
N VAL A 144 15.48 5.68 18.34
CA VAL A 144 16.68 5.97 17.53
C VAL A 144 17.35 4.66 17.07
N GLY A 145 17.51 3.67 17.94
CA GLY A 145 18.07 2.36 17.58
C GLY A 145 17.21 1.64 16.53
N LYS A 146 15.88 1.74 16.65
CA LYS A 146 14.95 1.22 15.64
C LYS A 146 15.05 1.95 14.31
N LYS A 147 15.26 3.28 14.34
CA LYS A 147 15.47 4.10 13.14
C LYS A 147 16.70 3.64 12.37
N ILE A 148 17.83 3.44 13.09
CA ILE A 148 19.09 2.97 12.51
C ILE A 148 18.93 1.60 11.83
N LEU A 149 18.16 0.69 12.44
CA LEU A 149 17.92 -0.64 11.89
C LEU A 149 16.75 -0.70 10.89
N GLY A 150 16.16 0.44 10.54
CA GLY A 150 15.11 0.55 9.53
C GLY A 150 13.80 -0.14 9.94
N ILE A 151 13.42 -0.09 11.22
CA ILE A 151 12.18 -0.71 11.71
C ILE A 151 11.28 0.32 12.41
N LYS A 152 9.97 0.17 12.28
CA LYS A 152 8.98 1.07 12.89
C LYS A 152 7.87 0.30 13.61
N VAL A 153 7.23 0.94 14.57
CA VAL A 153 6.09 0.45 15.34
C VAL A 153 4.81 1.02 14.77
N THR A 154 3.86 0.15 14.47
CA THR A 154 2.55 0.51 13.92
C THR A 154 1.45 -0.10 14.78
N ASP A 155 0.21 0.30 14.56
CA ASP A 155 -0.93 -0.49 15.01
C ASP A 155 -1.15 -1.71 14.09
N MET A 156 -2.29 -2.38 14.24
CA MET A 156 -2.65 -3.56 13.47
C MET A 156 -2.97 -3.26 12.00
N ASN A 157 -3.29 -2.01 11.66
CA ASN A 157 -3.60 -1.54 10.32
C ASN A 157 -2.37 -0.98 9.60
N GLY A 158 -1.24 -0.81 10.31
CA GLY A 158 -0.03 -0.20 9.77
C GLY A 158 0.12 1.30 10.09
N ASP A 159 -0.85 1.87 10.81
CA ASP A 159 -0.90 3.28 11.15
C ASP A 159 -0.03 3.63 12.36
N ARG A 160 0.19 4.94 12.56
CA ARG A 160 0.91 5.48 13.70
C ARG A 160 0.16 5.24 15.00
N ILE A 161 0.87 4.72 16.00
CA ILE A 161 0.30 4.54 17.34
C ILE A 161 0.22 5.87 18.11
N GLY A 162 -0.83 6.04 18.90
CA GLY A 162 -0.94 7.16 19.84
C GLY A 162 -0.09 6.97 21.11
N PHE A 163 0.11 8.05 21.85
CA PHE A 163 0.92 8.06 23.09
C PHE A 163 0.41 7.08 24.17
N GLY A 164 -0.90 6.94 24.33
CA GLY A 164 -1.50 5.99 25.28
C GLY A 164 -1.17 4.53 24.93
N LYS A 165 -1.27 4.16 23.65
CA LYS A 165 -0.90 2.83 23.16
C LYS A 165 0.60 2.58 23.32
N ALA A 166 1.44 3.57 23.02
CA ALA A 166 2.89 3.50 23.23
C ALA A 166 3.26 3.33 24.72
N THR A 167 2.53 3.99 25.62
CA THR A 167 2.68 3.87 27.08
C THR A 167 2.30 2.47 27.57
N GLY A 168 1.13 1.96 27.18
CA GLY A 168 0.71 0.59 27.51
C GLY A 168 1.71 -0.45 27.00
N ARG A 169 2.22 -0.25 25.79
CA ARG A 169 3.29 -1.07 25.21
C ARG A 169 4.59 -1.01 26.02
N HIS A 170 4.98 0.17 26.51
CA HIS A 170 6.17 0.34 27.34
C HIS A 170 6.03 -0.45 28.65
N PHE A 171 4.93 -0.26 29.38
CA PHE A 171 4.74 -0.95 30.65
C PHE A 171 4.48 -2.45 30.49
N GLY A 172 3.89 -2.89 29.38
CA GLY A 172 3.77 -4.31 29.03
C GLY A 172 5.12 -5.04 28.91
N LYS A 173 6.23 -4.30 28.67
CA LYS A 173 7.58 -4.90 28.68
C LYS A 173 7.99 -5.36 30.07
N PHE A 174 7.55 -4.70 31.15
CA PHE A 174 7.83 -5.17 32.52
C PHE A 174 7.17 -6.53 32.77
N ILE A 175 5.92 -6.71 32.34
CA ILE A 175 5.22 -8.01 32.42
C ILE A 175 5.98 -9.07 31.61
N SER A 176 6.44 -8.71 30.41
CA SER A 176 7.26 -9.59 29.57
C SER A 176 8.58 -9.98 30.24
N GLY A 177 9.17 -9.08 31.05
CA GLY A 177 10.37 -9.31 31.84
C GLY A 177 10.14 -10.22 33.05
N ILE A 178 9.03 -9.99 33.79
CA ILE A 178 8.63 -10.82 34.95
C ILE A 178 8.40 -12.28 34.54
N MET A 179 7.86 -12.52 33.34
CA MET A 179 7.72 -13.86 32.76
C MET A 179 9.05 -14.46 32.25
N LEU A 180 10.19 -14.18 32.89
CA LEU A 180 11.52 -14.68 32.53
C LEU A 180 11.88 -14.50 31.05
N PHE A 181 11.54 -13.33 30.50
CA PHE A 181 11.71 -12.97 29.08
C PHE A 181 10.93 -13.83 28.07
N ALA A 182 10.07 -14.76 28.50
CA ALA A 182 9.25 -15.58 27.60
C ALA A 182 8.37 -14.70 26.69
N GLY A 183 7.87 -13.57 27.21
CA GLY A 183 7.09 -12.59 26.45
C GLY A 183 7.89 -11.86 25.35
N PHE A 184 9.22 -11.88 25.39
CA PHE A 184 10.07 -11.40 24.30
C PHE A 184 10.42 -12.51 23.31
N ILE A 185 10.68 -13.72 23.81
CA ILE A 185 11.05 -14.89 22.99
C ILE A 185 9.92 -15.29 22.04
N MET A 186 8.65 -15.12 22.45
CA MET A 186 7.49 -15.44 21.61
C MET A 186 7.44 -14.68 20.27
N VAL A 187 8.17 -13.56 20.14
CA VAL A 187 8.36 -12.85 18.85
C VAL A 187 8.91 -13.78 17.78
N ALA A 188 9.74 -14.76 18.14
CA ALA A 188 10.34 -15.71 17.21
C ALA A 188 9.35 -16.77 16.68
N PHE A 189 8.21 -16.96 17.37
CA PHE A 189 7.27 -18.05 17.12
C PHE A 189 5.88 -17.58 16.66
N THR A 190 5.53 -16.32 16.87
CA THR A 190 4.22 -15.78 16.47
C THR A 190 4.18 -15.40 14.99
N GLN A 191 3.03 -15.63 14.35
CA GLN A 191 2.82 -15.35 12.92
C GLN A 191 3.11 -13.90 12.54
N LYS A 192 2.69 -12.95 13.39
CA LYS A 192 2.94 -11.51 13.20
C LYS A 192 4.23 -11.01 13.88
N LYS A 193 5.07 -11.94 14.39
CA LYS A 193 6.30 -11.66 15.14
C LYS A 193 6.08 -10.67 16.29
N GLN A 194 4.99 -10.83 17.05
CA GLN A 194 4.61 -9.95 18.16
C GLN A 194 5.12 -10.51 19.50
N GLY A 195 5.63 -9.63 20.36
CA GLY A 195 5.88 -9.95 21.75
C GLY A 195 4.62 -9.77 22.60
N LEU A 196 4.64 -10.24 23.85
CA LEU A 196 3.49 -10.11 24.74
C LEU A 196 3.06 -8.64 24.89
N HIS A 197 4.03 -7.74 25.09
CA HIS A 197 3.81 -6.30 25.15
C HIS A 197 3.25 -5.69 23.85
N ASP A 198 3.56 -6.28 22.69
CA ASP A 198 3.01 -5.85 21.40
C ASP A 198 1.55 -6.31 21.25
N ILE A 199 1.24 -7.54 21.68
CA ILE A 199 -0.12 -8.10 21.65
C ILE A 199 -1.02 -7.31 22.58
N MET A 200 -0.59 -7.07 23.83
CA MET A 200 -1.35 -6.31 24.82
C MET A 200 -1.67 -4.89 24.34
N ALA A 201 -0.75 -4.27 23.59
CA ALA A 201 -0.94 -2.93 23.06
C ALA A 201 -1.62 -2.91 21.67
N GLY A 202 -1.83 -4.06 21.03
CA GLY A 202 -2.31 -4.11 19.65
C GLY A 202 -1.37 -3.37 18.68
N CYS A 203 -0.08 -3.69 18.75
CA CYS A 203 0.99 -3.10 17.93
C CYS A 203 1.71 -4.15 17.08
N LEU A 204 2.27 -3.70 15.97
CA LEU A 204 3.14 -4.45 15.08
C LEU A 204 4.50 -3.74 14.98
N VAL A 205 5.56 -4.48 14.66
CA VAL A 205 6.84 -3.87 14.26
C VAL A 205 7.20 -4.38 12.89
N VAL A 206 7.37 -3.45 11.97
CA VAL A 206 7.50 -3.70 10.54
C VAL A 206 8.80 -3.07 10.04
N ASN A 207 9.36 -3.62 8.97
CA ASN A 207 10.48 -2.99 8.29
C ASN A 207 9.99 -1.73 7.57
N ARG A 208 10.79 -0.66 7.61
CA ARG A 208 10.58 0.49 6.76
C ARG A 208 10.95 0.13 5.33
N VAL A 209 10.12 0.53 4.39
CA VAL A 209 10.50 0.58 2.98
C VAL A 209 11.52 1.72 2.85
N PRO A 210 12.70 1.49 2.25
CA PRO A 210 13.66 2.55 1.99
C PRO A 210 12.98 3.67 1.21
N GLU A 211 13.11 4.93 1.67
CA GLU A 211 12.48 6.09 1.00
C GLU A 211 12.91 6.19 -0.47
N THR A 212 14.14 5.77 -0.80
CA THR A 212 14.65 5.67 -2.17
C THR A 212 13.84 4.69 -3.03
N SER A 213 13.56 3.49 -2.53
CA SER A 213 12.77 2.51 -3.30
C SER A 213 11.32 2.93 -3.51
N ALA A 214 10.75 3.71 -2.59
CA ALA A 214 9.41 4.25 -2.73
C ALA A 214 9.36 5.42 -3.72
N SER A 215 10.36 6.30 -3.71
CA SER A 215 10.46 7.40 -4.69
C SER A 215 10.76 6.89 -6.10
N GLU A 216 11.66 5.92 -6.23
CA GLU A 216 11.99 5.28 -7.51
C GLU A 216 10.78 4.57 -8.11
N ALA A 217 10.04 3.79 -7.32
CA ALA A 217 8.81 3.15 -7.78
C ALA A 217 7.73 4.16 -8.20
N ALA A 218 7.58 5.26 -7.45
CA ALA A 218 6.63 6.31 -7.79
C ALA A 218 7.02 7.08 -9.06
N GLU A 219 8.32 7.29 -9.27
CA GLU A 219 8.86 7.91 -10.48
C GLU A 219 8.71 7.00 -11.70
N GLU A 220 9.01 5.70 -11.55
CA GLU A 220 8.83 4.70 -12.61
C GLU A 220 7.35 4.55 -13.00
N GLU A 221 6.43 4.58 -12.04
CA GLU A 221 5.00 4.57 -12.36
C GLU A 221 4.55 5.87 -13.05
N LYS A 222 5.07 7.03 -12.64
CA LYS A 222 4.80 8.30 -13.31
C LYS A 222 5.32 8.30 -14.75
N GLU A 223 6.47 7.70 -15.01
CA GLU A 223 7.02 7.52 -16.36
C GLU A 223 6.19 6.55 -17.19
N ARG A 224 5.78 5.40 -16.63
CA ARG A 224 4.86 4.48 -17.33
C ARG A 224 3.56 5.16 -17.73
N ARG A 225 2.93 5.92 -16.82
CA ARG A 225 1.68 6.66 -17.13
C ARG A 225 1.87 7.71 -18.23
N LYS A 226 3.02 8.39 -18.26
CA LYS A 226 3.36 9.33 -19.35
C LYS A 226 3.52 8.61 -20.68
N LEU A 227 4.22 7.46 -20.68
CA LEU A 227 4.42 6.64 -21.87
C LEU A 227 3.08 6.13 -22.41
N ASP A 228 2.22 5.59 -21.56
CA ASP A 228 0.88 5.11 -21.96
C ASP A 228 0.03 6.23 -22.56
N HIS A 229 0.05 7.42 -21.96
CA HIS A 229 -0.64 8.59 -22.51
C HIS A 229 -0.07 9.01 -23.87
N GLN A 230 1.27 9.03 -24.00
CA GLN A 230 1.93 9.37 -25.26
C GLN A 230 1.63 8.36 -26.38
N VAL A 231 1.63 7.06 -26.07
CA VAL A 231 1.26 6.00 -27.01
C VAL A 231 -0.20 6.14 -27.43
N SER A 232 -1.11 6.36 -26.48
CA SER A 232 -2.54 6.59 -26.78
C SER A 232 -2.76 7.81 -27.67
N MET A 233 -2.06 8.92 -27.43
CA MET A 233 -2.17 10.13 -28.25
C MET A 233 -1.59 9.93 -29.65
N THR A 234 -0.48 9.20 -29.77
CA THR A 234 0.14 8.88 -31.06
C THR A 234 -0.78 7.98 -31.90
N GLU A 235 -1.43 6.99 -31.28
CA GLU A 235 -2.36 6.11 -31.97
C GLU A 235 -3.63 6.86 -32.41
N LEU A 236 -4.17 7.77 -31.57
CA LEU A 236 -5.28 8.64 -31.95
C LEU A 236 -4.93 9.56 -33.12
N GLN A 237 -3.72 10.14 -33.12
CA GLN A 237 -3.26 10.96 -34.24
C GLN A 237 -3.16 10.13 -35.53
N ARG A 238 -2.57 8.93 -35.45
CA ARG A 238 -2.45 8.00 -36.58
C ARG A 238 -3.81 7.59 -37.15
N LEU A 239 -4.81 7.41 -36.28
CA LEU A 239 -6.18 7.13 -36.68
C LEU A 239 -6.84 8.35 -37.34
N SER A 240 -6.60 9.56 -36.82
CA SER A 240 -7.09 10.81 -37.41
C SER A 240 -6.51 11.04 -38.81
N ASP A 241 -5.20 10.86 -38.98
CA ASP A 241 -4.53 11.06 -40.28
C ASP A 241 -5.04 10.07 -41.32
N LYS A 242 -5.27 8.81 -40.92
CA LYS A 242 -5.92 7.81 -41.80
C LYS A 242 -7.36 8.20 -42.12
N TYR A 243 -8.13 8.69 -41.15
CA TYR A 243 -9.50 9.11 -41.40
C TYR A 243 -9.56 10.20 -42.48
N ASP A 244 -8.69 11.21 -42.40
CA ASP A 244 -8.66 12.30 -43.39
C ASP A 244 -8.32 11.81 -44.81
N ASP A 245 -7.47 10.78 -44.95
CA ASP A 245 -7.15 10.14 -46.25
C ASP A 245 -8.37 9.43 -46.89
N TYR A 246 -9.26 8.85 -46.07
CA TYR A 246 -10.43 8.09 -46.55
C TYR A 246 -11.74 8.88 -46.54
N LYS A 247 -11.74 10.06 -45.94
CA LYS A 247 -12.91 10.88 -45.65
C LYS A 247 -13.77 11.15 -46.87
N ASP A 248 -13.17 11.59 -47.98
CA ASP A 248 -13.91 11.94 -49.20
C ASP A 248 -14.56 10.71 -49.85
N THR A 249 -13.89 9.55 -49.78
CA THR A 249 -14.42 8.29 -50.29
C THR A 249 -15.65 7.86 -49.47
N ILE A 250 -15.56 7.93 -48.14
CA ILE A 250 -16.66 7.56 -47.23
C ILE A 250 -17.86 8.51 -47.43
N ILE A 251 -17.62 9.82 -47.50
CA ILE A 251 -18.67 10.82 -47.73
C ILE A 251 -19.40 10.55 -49.05
N SER A 252 -18.66 10.20 -50.11
CA SER A 252 -19.25 9.90 -51.42
C SER A 252 -20.19 8.68 -51.39
N GLU A 253 -19.86 7.67 -50.59
CA GLU A 253 -20.66 6.44 -50.47
C GLU A 253 -21.90 6.66 -49.59
N VAL A 254 -21.75 7.40 -48.49
CA VAL A 254 -22.88 7.75 -47.61
C VAL A 254 -23.86 8.67 -48.34
N LYS A 255 -23.39 9.64 -49.14
CA LYS A 255 -24.25 10.51 -49.97
C LYS A 255 -25.16 9.71 -50.92
N LYS A 256 -24.76 8.52 -51.37
CA LYS A 256 -25.61 7.65 -52.22
C LYS A 256 -26.77 6.99 -51.45
N THR A 257 -26.67 6.94 -50.12
CA THR A 257 -27.61 6.23 -49.26
C THR A 257 -28.66 7.16 -48.65
N LEU A 258 -28.33 8.45 -48.50
CA LEU A 258 -29.22 9.47 -47.95
C LEU A 258 -30.27 9.92 -48.97
N LYS A 259 -31.51 10.13 -48.52
CA LYS A 259 -32.65 10.45 -49.40
C LYS A 259 -33.27 11.81 -49.12
N THR A 260 -33.02 12.41 -47.96
CA THR A 260 -33.63 13.68 -47.55
C THR A 260 -32.60 14.82 -47.53
N LYS A 261 -33.08 16.06 -47.73
CA LYS A 261 -32.22 17.27 -47.70
C LYS A 261 -31.64 17.55 -46.31
N GLU A 262 -32.38 17.24 -45.25
CA GLU A 262 -31.96 17.45 -43.86
C GLU A 262 -30.79 16.54 -43.48
N GLU A 263 -30.84 15.25 -43.85
CA GLU A 263 -29.73 14.31 -43.65
C GLU A 263 -28.44 14.72 -44.37
N LEU A 264 -28.58 15.27 -45.59
CA LEU A 264 -27.44 15.74 -46.38
C LEU A 264 -26.76 16.95 -45.71
N GLN A 265 -27.57 17.84 -45.12
CA GLN A 265 -27.08 19.03 -44.43
C GLN A 265 -26.36 18.69 -43.12
N ILE A 266 -26.87 17.67 -42.40
CA ILE A 266 -26.22 17.11 -41.20
C ILE A 266 -24.88 16.49 -41.59
N LEU A 267 -24.83 15.67 -42.64
CA LEU A 267 -23.59 15.04 -43.14
C LEU A 267 -22.52 16.07 -43.50
N GLU A 268 -22.89 17.15 -44.19
CA GLU A 268 -21.95 18.21 -44.57
C GLU A 268 -21.46 19.06 -43.39
N SER A 269 -22.26 19.20 -42.34
CA SER A 269 -21.85 19.88 -41.11
C SER A 269 -20.86 19.04 -40.31
N GLN A 270 -21.10 17.73 -40.17
CA GLN A 270 -20.29 16.83 -39.35
C GLN A 270 -19.03 16.36 -40.06
N SER A 271 -19.06 16.22 -41.39
CA SER A 271 -17.87 15.86 -42.15
C SER A 271 -16.75 16.89 -42.01
N ARG A 272 -17.01 18.14 -41.60
CA ARG A 272 -15.95 19.14 -41.40
C ARG A 272 -15.15 18.94 -40.11
N LEU A 273 -15.60 18.09 -39.20
CA LEU A 273 -14.96 17.89 -37.90
C LEU A 273 -13.80 16.88 -37.96
N PRO A 274 -12.75 17.07 -37.13
CA PRO A 274 -11.68 16.10 -36.97
C PRO A 274 -12.17 14.82 -36.27
N TYR A 275 -11.54 13.68 -36.57
CA TYR A 275 -11.96 12.36 -36.10
C TYR A 275 -12.09 12.25 -34.56
N ALA A 276 -11.17 12.87 -33.82
CA ALA A 276 -11.20 12.89 -32.35
C ALA A 276 -12.44 13.62 -31.78
N GLU A 277 -12.97 14.60 -32.50
CA GLU A 277 -14.16 15.37 -32.11
C GLU A 277 -15.44 14.66 -32.58
N LEU A 278 -15.39 14.00 -33.74
CA LEU A 278 -16.43 13.07 -34.18
C LEU A 278 -16.69 11.98 -33.14
N ILE A 279 -15.66 11.32 -32.60
CA ILE A 279 -15.84 10.27 -31.56
C ILE A 279 -16.53 10.81 -30.30
N LYS A 280 -16.20 12.03 -29.86
CA LYS A 280 -16.80 12.64 -28.66
C LYS A 280 -18.29 12.90 -28.83
N LEU A 281 -18.71 13.31 -30.03
CA LEU A 281 -20.12 13.54 -30.39
C LEU A 281 -20.98 12.27 -30.37
N GLY A 282 -20.36 11.08 -30.48
CA GLY A 282 -21.06 9.79 -30.39
C GLY A 282 -21.50 9.38 -29.00
N SER A 283 -21.27 10.22 -28.00
CA SER A 283 -21.76 10.00 -26.64
C SER A 283 -23.27 10.25 -26.58
N PRO A 284 -24.08 9.31 -26.05
CA PRO A 284 -25.55 9.46 -26.02
C PRO A 284 -25.93 10.67 -25.17
N GLY A 285 -26.40 11.74 -25.81
CA GLY A 285 -26.85 12.97 -25.12
C GLY A 285 -26.68 14.28 -25.89
N GLN A 286 -25.96 14.33 -27.02
CA GLN A 286 -25.69 15.58 -27.75
C GLN A 286 -26.38 15.72 -29.12
N LEU A 287 -27.06 14.69 -29.63
CA LEU A 287 -27.74 14.73 -30.94
C LEU A 287 -29.24 14.52 -30.81
N THR A 288 -30.00 15.13 -31.74
CA THR A 288 -31.43 14.82 -31.96
C THR A 288 -31.60 13.39 -32.50
N ASP A 289 -32.77 12.77 -32.32
CA ASP A 289 -33.02 11.37 -32.74
C ASP A 289 -32.70 11.10 -34.23
N GLN A 290 -32.97 12.07 -35.11
CA GLN A 290 -32.60 12.00 -36.53
C GLN A 290 -31.09 12.16 -36.77
N GLY A 291 -30.42 13.02 -36.01
CA GLY A 291 -28.97 13.21 -36.09
C GLY A 291 -28.19 11.98 -35.59
N LEU A 292 -28.73 11.29 -34.58
CA LEU A 292 -28.16 10.04 -34.05
C LEU A 292 -28.18 8.93 -35.11
N ALA A 293 -29.27 8.79 -35.87
CA ALA A 293 -29.40 7.79 -36.93
C ALA A 293 -28.38 8.00 -38.08
N VAL A 294 -28.21 9.24 -38.52
CA VAL A 294 -27.20 9.59 -39.55
C VAL A 294 -25.78 9.32 -39.04
N TYR A 295 -25.53 9.65 -37.78
CA TYR A 295 -24.23 9.45 -37.13
C TYR A 295 -23.90 7.96 -36.91
N GLU A 296 -24.87 7.14 -36.49
CA GLU A 296 -24.71 5.68 -36.38
C GLU A 296 -24.40 5.04 -37.73
N ILE A 297 -25.06 5.48 -38.80
CA ILE A 297 -24.77 5.02 -40.17
C ILE A 297 -23.35 5.41 -40.58
N LEU A 298 -22.96 6.66 -40.29
CA LEU A 298 -21.61 7.16 -40.57
C LEU A 298 -20.55 6.32 -39.83
N ILE A 299 -20.68 6.14 -38.51
CA ILE A 299 -19.78 5.33 -37.70
C ILE A 299 -19.77 3.88 -38.16
N LYS A 300 -20.91 3.30 -38.52
CA LYS A 300 -21.00 1.92 -38.97
C LYS A 300 -20.29 1.70 -40.30
N GLU A 301 -20.46 2.59 -41.28
CA GLU A 301 -19.75 2.49 -42.55
C GLU A 301 -18.27 2.87 -42.42
N ILE A 302 -17.91 3.82 -41.54
CA ILE A 302 -16.51 4.10 -41.14
C ILE A 302 -15.87 2.84 -40.56
N ASN A 303 -16.48 2.23 -39.53
CA ASN A 303 -15.97 1.03 -38.87
C ASN A 303 -15.89 -0.15 -39.84
N LYS A 304 -16.85 -0.30 -40.75
CA LYS A 304 -16.85 -1.36 -41.76
C LYS A 304 -15.75 -1.16 -42.82
N ALA A 305 -15.54 0.06 -43.31
CA ALA A 305 -14.43 0.38 -44.21
C ALA A 305 -13.07 0.21 -43.52
N PHE A 306 -12.98 0.62 -42.25
CA PHE A 306 -11.80 0.49 -41.41
C PHE A 306 -11.46 -0.98 -41.11
N LEU A 307 -12.43 -1.77 -40.63
CA LEU A 307 -12.25 -3.20 -40.33
C LEU A 307 -11.96 -4.06 -41.58
N LYS A 308 -12.53 -3.72 -42.73
CA LYS A 308 -12.29 -4.46 -43.99
C LYS A 308 -10.86 -4.25 -44.54
N LYS A 309 -10.18 -3.18 -44.12
CA LYS A 309 -8.81 -2.84 -44.54
C LYS A 309 -7.75 -3.14 -43.47
N PHE A 310 -8.13 -3.14 -42.19
CA PHE A 310 -7.26 -3.50 -41.05
C PHE A 310 -7.36 -4.97 -40.61
N SER A 311 -8.21 -5.81 -41.23
CA SER A 311 -8.23 -7.27 -41.04
C SER A 311 -7.13 -8.03 -41.81
N PHE A 312 -6.17 -7.30 -42.40
CA PHE A 312 -4.97 -7.85 -43.04
C PHE A 312 -3.71 -7.16 -42.46
N VAL A 313 -3.49 -7.27 -41.15
CA VAL A 313 -2.17 -7.21 -40.48
C VAL A 313 -2.19 -8.22 -39.36
#